data_AF-A0A0N9HSY0-F1
#
_entry.id   AF-A0A0N9HSY0-F1
#
_cell.length_a   1.000
_cell.length_b   1.000
_cell.length_c   1.000
_cell.angle_alpha   90.00
_cell.angle_beta   90.00
_cell.angle_gamma   90.00
#
_symmetry.space_group_name_H-M   'P 1'
#
loop_
_entity.id
_entity.type
_entity.pdbx_description
1 polymer ?
#
loop_
_entity_poly.entity_id
_entity_poly.type
_entity_poly.pdbx_seq_one_letter_code
_entity_poly.pdbx_strand_id
1 'polypeptide(L)' 'MRATASAPTRPARPIWITSVADDTEHAVTHDAMAAGFTDNTGTYRALCRATVIPPAMTEPPGARCPICRAILRNYRRRR' A
#
# COMPACT_ATOMS: atom_id res chain seq x y z
N MET A 1 -1.70 30.32 -0.89
CA MET A 1 -2.30 29.80 0.36
C MET A 1 -1.69 28.42 0.61
N ARG A 2 -0.96 28.20 1.70
CA ARG A 2 -0.41 26.88 2.05
C ARG A 2 -1.46 26.11 2.85
N ALA A 3 -1.92 24.98 2.33
CA ALA A 3 -2.73 24.06 3.11
C ALA A 3 -1.86 23.45 4.21
N THR A 4 -2.18 23.71 5.47
CA THR A 4 -1.63 22.96 6.60
C THR A 4 -2.18 21.54 6.52
N ALA A 5 -1.33 20.57 6.21
CA ALA A 5 -1.68 19.17 6.32
C ALA A 5 -2.01 18.88 7.80
N SER A 6 -3.28 18.63 8.12
CA SER A 6 -3.65 18.10 9.42
C SER A 6 -2.93 16.76 9.63
N ALA A 7 -2.22 16.62 10.74
CA ALA A 7 -1.55 15.38 11.09
C ALA A 7 -2.59 14.24 11.19
N PRO A 8 -2.33 13.07 10.57
CA PRO A 8 -3.28 11.96 10.64
C PRO A 8 -3.46 11.50 12.11
N THR A 9 -4.68 11.68 12.64
CA THR A 9 -5.05 11.39 14.04
C THR A 9 -4.98 9.91 14.39
N ARG A 10 -4.92 9.03 13.38
CA ARG A 10 -4.60 7.61 13.54
C ARG A 10 -3.54 7.23 12.50
N PRO A 11 -2.51 6.44 12.87
CA PRO A 11 -1.57 5.91 11.90
C PRO A 11 -2.35 5.15 10.84
N ALA A 12 -2.25 5.64 9.61
CA ALA A 12 -3.08 5.17 8.53
C ALA A 12 -2.75 3.69 8.29
N ARG A 13 -3.77 2.82 8.41
CA ARG A 13 -3.57 1.39 8.19
C ARG A 13 -3.15 1.21 6.72
N PRO A 14 -2.15 0.38 6.42
CA PRO A 14 -1.81 0.07 5.04
C PRO A 14 -3.04 -0.44 4.31
N ILE A 15 -3.18 -0.01 3.07
CA ILE A 15 -4.20 -0.49 2.14
C ILE A 15 -3.62 -1.66 1.36
N TRP A 16 -4.48 -2.49 0.81
CA TRP A 16 -4.03 -3.61 0.00
C TRP A 16 -4.40 -3.36 -1.45
N ILE A 17 -3.45 -3.67 -2.33
CA ILE A 17 -3.54 -3.38 -3.77
C ILE A 17 -3.03 -4.61 -4.52
N THR A 18 -3.83 -5.13 -5.44
CA THR A 18 -3.42 -6.20 -6.36
C THR A 18 -2.31 -5.70 -7.29
N SER A 19 -1.32 -6.54 -7.57
CA SER A 19 -0.26 -6.24 -8.53
C SER A 19 -0.44 -7.10 -9.78
N VAL A 20 -0.43 -6.50 -10.98
CA VAL A 20 -0.44 -7.27 -12.24
C VAL A 20 0.84 -8.09 -12.45
N ALA A 21 1.91 -7.80 -11.69
CA ALA A 21 3.17 -8.51 -11.83
C ALA A 21 3.12 -9.93 -11.26
N ASP A 22 2.27 -10.19 -10.25
CA ASP A 22 2.22 -11.46 -9.53
C ASP A 22 0.81 -11.89 -9.07
N ASP A 23 -0.23 -11.20 -9.54
CA ASP A 23 -1.64 -11.45 -9.21
C ASP A 23 -1.91 -11.56 -7.70
N THR A 24 -1.12 -10.84 -6.90
CA THR A 24 -1.15 -10.88 -5.44
C THR A 24 -1.46 -9.50 -4.88
N GLU A 25 -2.26 -9.43 -3.84
CA GLU A 25 -2.50 -8.21 -3.08
C GLU A 25 -1.34 -7.94 -2.11
N HIS A 26 -0.73 -6.76 -2.28
CA HIS A 26 0.34 -6.28 -1.42
C HIS A 26 -0.12 -5.12 -0.54
N ALA A 27 0.39 -5.07 0.68
CA ALA A 27 0.08 -3.98 1.60
C ALA A 27 0.97 -2.77 1.31
N VAL A 28 0.35 -1.63 1.01
CA VAL A 28 0.98 -0.36 0.65
C VAL A 28 0.63 0.68 1.71
N THR A 29 1.63 1.43 2.19
CA THR A 29 1.40 2.54 3.13
C THR A 29 0.87 3.76 2.38
N HIS A 30 0.17 4.65 3.08
CA HIS A 30 -0.31 5.89 2.49
C HIS A 30 0.85 6.76 1.99
N ASP A 31 1.97 6.79 2.70
CA ASP A 31 3.18 7.52 2.28
C ASP A 31 3.77 6.94 0.99
N ALA A 32 3.84 5.60 0.86
CA ALA A 32 4.33 4.97 -0.37
C ALA A 32 3.39 5.22 -1.56
N MET A 33 2.08 5.26 -1.31
CA MET A 33 1.11 5.64 -2.32
C MET A 33 1.26 7.12 -2.72
N ALA A 34 1.39 8.03 -1.75
CA ALA A 34 1.59 9.46 -1.99
C ALA A 34 2.88 9.75 -2.75
N ALA A 35 3.97 9.02 -2.43
CA ALA A 35 5.21 9.07 -3.18
C ALA A 35 4.99 8.66 -4.65
N GLY A 36 4.33 7.53 -4.91
CA GLY A 36 4.03 7.08 -6.27
C GLY A 36 3.18 8.07 -7.08
N PHE A 37 2.25 8.77 -6.42
CA PHE A 37 1.49 9.86 -7.05
C PHE A 37 2.36 11.10 -7.35
N THR A 38 3.19 11.52 -6.38
CA THR A 38 4.07 12.69 -6.52
C THR A 38 5.11 12.48 -7.62
N ASP A 39 5.67 11.28 -7.69
CA ASP A 39 6.68 10.90 -8.68
C ASP A 39 6.05 10.51 -10.03
N ASN A 40 4.71 10.53 -10.14
CA ASN A 40 3.95 10.18 -11.33
C ASN A 40 4.34 8.82 -11.95
N THR A 41 4.68 7.84 -11.11
CA THR A 41 5.18 6.53 -11.58
C THR A 41 4.05 5.55 -11.86
N GLY A 42 2.86 5.77 -11.28
CA GLY A 42 1.77 4.80 -11.31
C GLY A 42 2.09 3.48 -10.60
N THR A 43 3.15 3.44 -9.79
CA THR A 43 3.58 2.25 -9.05
C THR A 43 3.80 2.57 -7.58
N TYR A 44 3.67 1.56 -6.73
CA TYR A 44 3.75 1.74 -5.29
C TYR A 44 4.66 0.72 -4.64
N ARG A 45 5.44 1.15 -3.65
CA ARG A 45 6.30 0.24 -2.90
C ARG A 45 5.53 -0.39 -1.74
N ALA A 46 5.41 -1.71 -1.75
CA ALA A 46 4.76 -2.48 -0.70
C ALA A 46 5.64 -2.67 0.55
N LEU A 47 5.02 -3.12 1.65
CA LEU A 47 5.73 -3.49 2.89
C LEU A 47 6.72 -4.64 2.70
N CYS A 48 6.42 -5.59 1.81
CA CYS A 48 7.35 -6.66 1.41
C CYS A 48 8.49 -6.17 0.50
N ARG A 49 8.51 -4.86 0.17
CA ARG A 49 9.43 -4.18 -0.77
C ARG A 49 9.19 -4.48 -2.25
N ALA A 50 8.16 -5.26 -2.60
CA ALA A 50 7.74 -5.43 -3.99
C ALA A 50 7.24 -4.09 -4.58
N THR A 51 7.49 -3.90 -5.87
CA THR A 51 6.86 -2.84 -6.65
C THR A 51 5.49 -3.34 -7.10
N VAL A 52 4.45 -2.63 -6.68
CA VAL A 52 3.06 -2.92 -7.01
C VAL A 52 2.68 -2.11 -8.23
N ILE A 53 2.21 -2.80 -9.26
CA ILE A 53 1.63 -2.19 -10.46
C ILE A 53 0.13 -2.48 -10.39
N PRO A 54 -0.71 -1.50 -10.03
CA PRO A 54 -2.13 -1.73 -9.86
C PRO A 54 -2.79 -2.11 -11.21
N PRO A 55 -3.69 -3.10 -11.22
CA PRO A 55 -4.51 -3.40 -12.38
C PRO A 55 -5.56 -2.31 -12.64
N ALA A 56 -6.35 -2.50 -13.70
CA ALA A 56 -7.60 -1.77 -13.84
C ALA A 56 -8.51 -2.02 -12.61
N MET A 57 -9.24 -0.99 -12.17
CA MET A 57 -10.14 -1.09 -10.99
C MET A 57 -11.33 -2.05 -11.18
N THR A 58 -11.42 -2.70 -12.34
CA THR A 58 -12.40 -3.73 -12.68
C THR A 58 -11.89 -5.15 -12.44
N GLU A 59 -10.59 -5.33 -12.21
CA GLU A 59 -9.97 -6.63 -12.00
C GLU A 59 -10.23 -7.13 -10.56
N PRO A 60 -10.53 -8.43 -10.37
CA PRO A 60 -10.83 -8.94 -9.04
C PRO A 60 -9.59 -8.90 -8.13
N PRO A 61 -9.76 -8.78 -6.80
CA PRO A 61 -8.64 -8.84 -5.88
C PRO A 61 -7.99 -10.23 -5.86
N GLY A 62 -6.66 -10.26 -6.04
CA GLY A 62 -5.83 -11.45 -5.85
C GLY A 62 -5.66 -11.89 -4.39
N ALA A 63 -4.88 -12.95 -4.15
CA ALA A 63 -4.61 -13.44 -2.80
C ALA A 63 -3.73 -12.47 -1.99
N ARG A 64 -3.86 -12.43 -0.65
CA ARG A 64 -3.00 -11.59 0.21
C ARG A 64 -1.57 -12.11 0.23
N CYS A 65 -0.59 -11.25 -0.07
CA CYS A 65 0.83 -11.55 0.07
C CYS A 65 1.16 -12.03 1.50
N PRO A 66 1.79 -13.21 1.66
CA PRO A 66 2.06 -13.78 2.98
C PRO A 66 3.05 -12.94 3.80
N ILE A 67 4.03 -12.30 3.14
CA ILE A 67 5.01 -11.43 3.80
C ILE A 67 4.34 -10.16 4.33
N CYS A 68 3.58 -9.47 3.49
CA CYS A 68 2.80 -8.30 3.90
C CYS A 68 1.85 -8.62 5.07
N ARG A 69 1.20 -9.79 5.02
CA ARG A 69 0.29 -10.27 6.07
C ARG A 69 1.04 -10.51 7.39
N ALA A 70 2.22 -11.12 7.34
CA ALA A 70 3.04 -11.36 8.52
C ALA A 70 3.52 -10.05 9.17
N ILE A 71 4.00 -9.10 8.36
CA ILE A 71 4.42 -7.77 8.82
C ILE A 71 3.25 -7.06 9.53
N LEU A 72 2.06 -7.03 8.90
CA LEU A 72 0.87 -6.39 9.48
C LEU A 72 0.39 -7.04 10.79
N ARG A 73 0.50 -8.37 10.92
CA ARG A 73 0.21 -9.08 12.18
C ARG A 73 1.14 -8.60 13.29
N ASN A 74 2.42 -8.39 13.00
CA ASN A 74 3.39 -7.88 13.97
C ASN A 74 3.10 -6.42 14.37
N TYR A 75 2.68 -5.56 13.43
CA TYR A 75 2.25 -4.19 13.74
C TYR A 75 1.04 -4.14 14.68
N ARG A 76 0.10 -5.09 14.54
CA ARG A 76 -1.10 -5.16 15.38
C ARG A 76 -0.82 -5.66 16.80
N ARG A 77 0.19 -6.50 17.00
CA ARG A 77 0.57 -7.05 18.31
C ARG A 77 1.36 -6.07 19.18
N ARG A 78 1.97 -5.05 18.58
CA ARG A 78 2.77 -4.03 19.28
C ARG A 78 1.96 -2.80 19.71
N ARG A 79 0.64 -2.83 19.52
CA ARG A 79 -0.31 -1.82 20.01
C ARG A 79 -1.22 -2.47 21.03
#